data_AF-A0A949S3N3-F1
#
_entry.id   AF-A0A949S3N3-F1
#
_cell.length_a   1.000
_cell.length_b   1.000
_cell.length_c   1.000
_cell.angle_alpha   90.00
_cell.angle_beta   90.00
_cell.angle_gamma   90.00
#
_symmetry.space_group_name_H-M   'P 1'
#
loop_
_entity.id
_entity.type
_entity.pdbx_description
1 polymer ?
#
loop_
_entity_poly.entity_id
_entity_poly.type
_entity_poly.pdbx_seq_one_letter_code
_entity_poly.pdbx_strand_id
1 'polypeptide(L)'
;MNPTHDQRLRFAEAFAYLGNQKNAHALEAWLSPQAELSLPAAFSMGNITGSGTIAAFIQAAIDSSDIRSLAEPALLDGEPVCLIWKMGAIPTRLFIDRFLEVDSDGRILKFEMVDDRDQVDRAQPVREDNLNPLTFDSLYCIREVSSAYSKEGGLTILYGNLSPEGAVVKTAGVDPEMLVHEGPAVIFESQEEACDGILGKIEDKKVKPGDVVVIRYEGPRGGPGMQEMLAPTSYIKGMGLGKSVALITDGRFSGGTAGACIGHVSPEAAEGGPIGLIRNGDMISIDIPNKKLEVKVSDAELASRRAEWTPPAARMNFGWLGRYQKMVTNAARGAILQLD
;
A
#
# COMPACT_ATOMS: atom_id res chain seq x y z
N MET A 1 28.98 16.44 -24.68
CA MET A 1 28.08 16.44 -25.85
C MET A 1 26.86 17.28 -25.52
N ASN A 2 26.21 17.93 -26.48
CA ASN A 2 24.94 18.61 -26.20
C ASN A 2 23.85 17.55 -25.90
N PRO A 3 23.11 17.66 -24.78
CA PRO A 3 22.02 16.75 -24.51
C PRO A 3 20.88 16.95 -25.51
N THR A 4 20.22 15.86 -25.88
CA THR A 4 18.99 15.91 -26.68
C THR A 4 17.87 16.58 -25.89
N HIS A 5 16.81 17.00 -26.58
CA HIS A 5 15.60 17.54 -25.95
C HIS A 5 15.07 16.60 -24.85
N ASP A 6 14.93 15.30 -25.16
CA ASP A 6 14.44 14.29 -24.19
C ASP A 6 15.38 14.13 -22.99
N GLN A 7 16.69 14.22 -23.20
CA GLN A 7 17.65 14.17 -22.10
C GLN A 7 17.49 15.39 -21.19
N ARG A 8 17.37 16.60 -21.74
CA ARG A 8 17.13 17.83 -20.96
C ARG A 8 15.81 17.76 -20.18
N LEU A 9 14.75 17.22 -20.78
CA LEU A 9 13.47 17.06 -20.10
C LEU A 9 13.58 16.09 -18.93
N ARG A 10 14.21 14.93 -19.13
CA ARG A 10 14.47 13.97 -18.03
C ARG A 10 15.28 14.57 -16.90
N PHE A 11 16.27 15.40 -17.23
CA PHE A 11 17.05 16.11 -16.21
C PHE A 11 16.19 17.11 -15.44
N ALA A 12 15.35 17.90 -16.13
CA ALA A 12 14.42 18.83 -15.49
C ALA A 12 13.43 18.10 -14.56
N GLU A 13 12.87 16.97 -15.00
CA GLU A 13 11.98 16.12 -14.21
C GLU A 13 12.68 15.54 -12.97
N ALA A 14 13.88 14.99 -13.13
CA ALA A 14 14.65 14.43 -12.03
C ALA A 14 15.03 15.50 -11.00
N PHE A 15 15.49 16.66 -11.45
CA PHE A 15 15.82 17.80 -10.59
C PHE A 15 14.59 18.31 -9.84
N ALA A 16 13.45 18.46 -10.54
CA ALA A 16 12.20 18.87 -9.92
C ALA A 16 11.74 17.87 -8.86
N TYR A 17 11.70 16.58 -9.21
CA TYR A 17 11.26 15.52 -8.30
C TYR A 17 12.14 15.44 -7.06
N LEU A 18 13.46 15.32 -7.23
CA LEU A 18 14.40 15.13 -6.12
C LEU A 18 14.54 16.39 -5.26
N GLY A 19 14.49 17.58 -5.87
CA GLY A 19 14.45 18.86 -5.16
C GLY A 19 13.22 18.99 -4.26
N ASN A 20 12.03 18.65 -4.78
CA ASN A 20 10.78 18.68 -4.01
C ASN A 20 10.73 17.65 -2.88
N GLN A 21 11.40 16.50 -3.04
CA GLN A 21 11.57 15.50 -1.99
C GLN A 21 12.65 15.87 -0.95
N LYS A 22 13.32 17.02 -1.11
CA LYS A 22 14.46 17.46 -0.29
C LYS A 22 15.59 16.43 -0.23
N ASN A 23 15.81 15.72 -1.33
CA ASN A 23 16.82 14.67 -1.45
C ASN A 23 17.81 15.00 -2.57
N ALA A 24 18.55 16.09 -2.42
CA ALA A 24 19.51 16.53 -3.42
C ALA A 24 20.72 15.60 -3.53
N HIS A 25 21.04 14.81 -2.49
CA HIS A 25 22.08 13.77 -2.58
C HIS A 25 21.79 12.72 -3.67
N ALA A 26 20.52 12.42 -3.93
CA ALA A 26 20.16 11.52 -5.02
C ALA A 26 20.46 12.09 -6.43
N LEU A 27 20.69 13.41 -6.55
CA LEU A 27 21.11 14.04 -7.82
C LEU A 27 22.51 13.61 -8.24
N GLU A 28 23.37 13.16 -7.30
CA GLU A 28 24.72 12.70 -7.62
C GLU A 28 24.73 11.59 -8.69
N ALA A 29 23.71 10.74 -8.73
CA ALA A 29 23.57 9.68 -9.73
C ALA A 29 23.35 10.20 -11.16
N TRP A 30 22.82 11.43 -11.29
CA TRP A 30 22.52 12.11 -12.55
C TRP A 30 23.66 13.02 -13.02
N LEU A 31 24.58 13.36 -12.12
CA LEU A 31 25.72 14.23 -12.38
C LEU A 31 26.96 13.40 -12.74
N SER A 32 27.71 13.85 -13.74
CA SER A 32 29.04 13.33 -14.00
C SER A 32 29.95 13.61 -12.80
N PRO A 33 30.95 12.76 -12.48
CA PRO A 33 31.93 13.08 -11.43
C PRO A 33 32.66 14.41 -11.66
N GLN A 34 32.77 14.84 -12.92
CA GLN A 34 33.35 16.12 -13.35
C GLN A 34 32.29 17.20 -13.65
N ALA A 35 31.07 17.02 -13.16
CA ALA A 35 29.98 17.97 -13.41
C ALA A 35 30.37 19.38 -12.96
N GLU A 36 29.94 20.38 -13.73
CA GLU A 36 30.12 21.79 -13.45
C GLU A 36 28.76 22.49 -13.40
N LEU A 37 28.50 23.18 -12.29
CA LEU A 37 27.37 24.08 -12.11
C LEU A 37 27.86 25.53 -12.21
N SER A 38 27.39 26.27 -13.21
CA SER A 38 27.59 27.71 -13.26
C SER A 38 26.51 28.44 -12.46
N LEU A 39 26.93 29.29 -11.53
CA LEU A 39 26.03 30.10 -10.71
C LEU A 39 25.94 31.53 -11.24
N PRO A 40 24.79 32.21 -11.04
CA PRO A 40 24.68 33.64 -11.30
C PRO A 40 25.69 34.45 -10.52
N ALA A 41 26.06 35.63 -11.06
CA ALA A 41 27.00 36.55 -10.42
C ALA A 41 26.58 36.94 -8.99
N ALA A 42 25.27 36.92 -8.69
CA ALA A 42 24.72 37.20 -7.37
C ALA A 42 25.25 36.28 -6.25
N PHE A 43 25.66 35.05 -6.57
CA PHE A 43 26.12 34.08 -5.56
C PHE A 43 27.58 34.30 -5.12
N SER A 44 28.36 35.14 -5.81
CA SER A 44 29.78 35.44 -5.49
C SER A 44 30.70 34.20 -5.30
N MET A 45 30.28 33.01 -5.70
CA MET A 45 30.98 31.73 -5.50
C MET A 45 31.63 31.16 -6.77
N GLY A 46 31.35 31.73 -7.95
CA GLY A 46 31.83 31.18 -9.22
C GLY A 46 31.19 29.84 -9.56
N ASN A 47 31.84 29.05 -10.44
CA ASN A 47 31.37 27.73 -10.83
C ASN A 47 31.71 26.69 -9.75
N ILE A 48 30.76 25.78 -9.48
CA ILE A 48 30.95 24.65 -8.57
C ILE A 48 31.23 23.40 -9.40
N THR A 49 32.28 22.66 -9.05
CA THR A 49 32.66 21.43 -9.77
C THR A 49 32.60 20.21 -8.87
N GLY A 50 32.19 19.08 -9.42
CA GLY A 50 32.13 17.78 -8.75
C GLY A 50 30.71 17.44 -8.29
N SER A 51 30.23 16.26 -8.66
CA SER A 51 28.85 15.81 -8.40
C SER A 51 28.45 15.92 -6.92
N GLY A 52 29.28 15.42 -6.01
CA GLY A 52 29.00 15.47 -4.56
C GLY A 52 29.01 16.89 -3.98
N THR A 53 29.90 17.77 -4.48
CA THR A 53 29.96 19.16 -4.03
C THR A 53 28.75 19.96 -4.52
N ILE A 54 28.32 19.73 -5.77
CA ILE A 54 27.10 20.32 -6.33
C ILE A 54 25.87 19.83 -5.55
N ALA A 55 25.74 18.53 -5.30
CA ALA A 55 24.62 17.98 -4.55
C ALA A 55 24.56 18.53 -3.12
N ALA A 56 25.70 18.64 -2.43
CA ALA A 56 25.78 19.24 -1.11
C ALA A 56 25.40 20.72 -1.10
N PHE A 57 25.82 21.48 -2.13
CA PHE A 57 25.43 22.89 -2.29
C PHE A 57 23.91 23.03 -2.45
N ILE A 58 23.30 22.23 -3.32
CA ILE A 58 21.85 22.24 -3.54
C ILE A 58 21.10 21.82 -2.27
N GLN A 59 21.58 20.80 -1.55
CA GLN A 59 20.98 20.38 -0.28
C GLN A 59 21.03 21.50 0.77
N ALA A 60 22.18 22.17 0.90
CA ALA A 60 22.32 23.30 1.81
C ALA A 60 21.40 24.48 1.45
N ALA A 61 21.19 24.73 0.14
CA ALA A 61 20.24 25.75 -0.32
C ALA A 61 18.78 25.38 0.01
N ILE A 62 18.42 24.10 -0.10
CA ILE A 62 17.10 23.59 0.30
C ILE A 62 16.90 23.75 1.82
N ASP A 63 17.90 23.37 2.61
CA ASP A 63 17.81 23.34 4.07
C ASP A 63 17.87 24.74 4.72
N SER A 64 18.56 25.70 4.08
CA SER A 64 18.68 27.09 4.57
C SER A 64 17.49 27.98 4.26
N SER A 65 16.51 27.49 3.48
CA SER A 65 15.34 28.28 3.11
C SER A 65 14.25 28.23 4.19
N ASP A 66 14.05 29.34 4.91
CA ASP A 66 12.89 29.54 5.81
C ASP A 66 11.53 29.52 5.06
N ILE A 67 11.59 29.58 3.72
CA ILE A 67 10.46 29.66 2.80
C ILE A 67 10.50 28.44 1.89
N ARG A 68 9.38 27.73 1.72
CA ARG A 68 9.32 26.51 0.90
C ARG A 68 9.72 26.81 -0.54
N SER A 69 10.70 26.10 -1.07
CA SER A 69 10.99 26.08 -2.51
C SER A 69 10.14 25.00 -3.20
N LEU A 70 9.79 25.24 -4.47
CA LEU A 70 9.17 24.25 -5.35
C LEU A 70 9.92 24.27 -6.68
N ALA A 71 10.27 23.10 -7.19
CA ALA A 71 10.88 22.92 -8.49
C ALA A 71 9.88 22.27 -9.45
N GLU A 72 9.83 22.70 -10.72
CA GLU A 72 8.99 22.07 -11.74
C GLU A 72 9.66 22.09 -13.13
N PRO A 73 9.41 21.08 -13.99
CA PRO A 73 9.86 21.12 -15.37
C PRO A 73 9.18 22.27 -16.13
N ALA A 74 9.94 22.97 -16.97
CA ALA A 74 9.47 24.08 -17.78
C ALA A 74 10.13 24.08 -19.16
N LEU A 75 9.60 24.89 -20.07
CA LEU A 75 10.17 25.17 -21.38
C LEU A 75 10.53 26.65 -21.47
N LEU A 76 11.77 26.95 -21.87
CA LEU A 76 12.20 28.28 -22.29
C LEU A 76 12.45 28.23 -23.79
N ASP A 77 11.64 28.95 -24.57
CA ASP A 77 11.73 28.99 -26.04
C ASP A 77 11.73 27.59 -26.70
N GLY A 78 11.00 26.64 -26.10
CA GLY A 78 10.92 25.25 -26.56
C GLY A 78 12.01 24.33 -26.02
N GLU A 79 13.00 24.84 -25.28
CA GLU A 79 14.06 24.04 -24.66
C GLU A 79 13.73 23.68 -23.20
N PRO A 80 13.87 22.41 -22.78
CA PRO A 80 13.59 22.01 -21.40
C PRO A 80 14.56 22.59 -20.38
N VAL A 81 13.98 23.10 -19.30
CA VAL A 81 14.66 23.70 -18.14
C VAL A 81 13.95 23.28 -16.85
N CYS A 82 14.61 23.38 -15.70
CA CYS A 82 13.95 23.25 -14.40
C CYS A 82 13.65 24.64 -13.84
N LEU A 83 12.39 24.97 -13.55
CA LEU A 83 11.99 26.26 -12.99
C LEU A 83 11.85 26.16 -11.47
N ILE A 84 12.50 27.07 -10.74
CA ILE A 84 12.48 27.10 -9.28
C ILE A 84 11.65 28.28 -8.76
N TRP A 85 10.76 27.96 -7.83
CA TRP A 85 9.84 28.88 -7.17
C TRP A 85 10.20 29.08 -5.70
N LYS A 86 9.93 30.29 -5.24
CA LYS A 86 9.80 30.63 -3.83
C LYS A 86 8.33 30.68 -3.46
N MET A 87 7.89 29.77 -2.59
CA MET A 87 6.49 29.66 -2.17
C MET A 87 6.25 30.48 -0.91
N GLY A 88 5.57 31.62 -1.06
CA GLY A 88 5.07 32.44 0.04
C GLY A 88 3.59 32.79 -0.15
N ALA A 89 3.12 33.89 0.46
CA ALA A 89 1.77 34.41 0.21
C ALA A 89 1.53 34.71 -1.28
N ILE A 90 2.59 35.09 -2.00
CA ILE A 90 2.61 35.22 -3.46
C ILE A 90 3.79 34.39 -3.97
N PRO A 91 3.55 33.28 -4.69
CA PRO A 91 4.60 32.50 -5.32
C PRO A 91 5.40 33.35 -6.31
N THR A 92 6.73 33.28 -6.24
CA THR A 92 7.61 34.05 -7.13
C THR A 92 8.63 33.13 -7.78
N ARG A 93 8.85 33.27 -9.08
CA ARG A 93 9.90 32.55 -9.81
C ARG A 93 11.27 33.12 -9.45
N LEU A 94 12.20 32.25 -9.07
CA LEU A 94 13.55 32.62 -8.65
C LEU A 94 14.54 32.53 -9.81
N PHE A 95 14.73 31.33 -10.35
CA PHE A 95 15.71 31.03 -11.39
C PHE A 95 15.28 29.79 -12.17
N ILE A 96 15.97 29.53 -13.29
CA ILE A 96 15.86 28.29 -14.05
C ILE A 96 17.21 27.57 -14.10
N ASP A 97 17.21 26.25 -14.13
CA ASP A 97 18.40 25.46 -14.42
C ASP A 97 18.37 25.01 -15.89
N ARG A 98 19.47 25.28 -16.63
CA ARG A 98 19.68 24.84 -18.02
C ARG A 98 20.75 23.78 -18.10
N PHE A 99 20.43 22.66 -18.74
CA PHE A 99 21.35 21.52 -18.89
C PHE A 99 22.09 21.62 -20.23
N LEU A 100 23.40 21.90 -20.18
CA LEU A 100 24.20 22.34 -21.32
C LEU A 100 24.96 21.18 -21.98
N GLU A 101 25.58 20.32 -21.18
CA GLU A 101 26.41 19.23 -21.67
C GLU A 101 26.19 17.93 -20.90
N VAL A 102 26.32 16.79 -21.58
CA VAL A 102 26.39 15.45 -21.00
C VAL A 102 27.70 14.74 -21.35
N ASP A 103 28.12 13.82 -20.49
CA ASP A 103 29.26 12.92 -20.75
C ASP A 103 28.86 11.73 -21.64
N SER A 104 29.78 10.79 -21.85
CA SER A 104 29.56 9.59 -22.67
C SER A 104 28.51 8.65 -22.11
N ASP A 105 28.27 8.68 -20.80
CA ASP A 105 27.31 7.84 -20.11
C ASP A 105 25.92 8.51 -20.03
N GLY A 106 25.78 9.72 -20.59
CA GLY A 106 24.54 10.48 -20.60
C GLY A 106 24.26 11.19 -19.27
N ARG A 107 25.25 11.34 -18.39
CA ARG A 107 25.12 12.14 -17.15
C ARG A 107 25.41 13.60 -17.42
N ILE A 108 24.82 14.49 -16.63
CA ILE A 108 25.01 15.93 -16.76
C ILE A 108 26.46 16.28 -16.45
N LEU A 109 27.14 16.84 -17.45
CA LEU A 109 28.51 17.32 -17.35
C LEU A 109 28.55 18.82 -17.08
N LYS A 110 27.64 19.60 -17.67
CA LYS A 110 27.52 21.03 -17.40
C LYS A 110 26.07 21.46 -17.34
N PHE A 111 25.75 22.27 -16.35
CA PHE A 111 24.48 22.97 -16.28
C PHE A 111 24.67 24.31 -15.59
N GLU A 112 23.72 25.21 -15.76
CA GLU A 112 23.81 26.56 -15.21
C GLU A 112 22.49 26.95 -14.57
N MET A 113 22.60 27.71 -13.49
CA MET A 113 21.51 28.40 -12.86
C MET A 113 21.42 29.81 -13.46
N VAL A 114 20.23 30.19 -13.92
CA VAL A 114 19.97 31.47 -14.60
C VAL A 114 18.90 32.26 -13.85
N ASP A 115 19.26 33.44 -13.36
CA ASP A 115 18.38 34.37 -12.64
C ASP A 115 17.95 35.59 -13.48
N ASP A 116 18.27 35.58 -14.77
CA ASP A 116 17.84 36.61 -15.72
C ASP A 116 16.32 36.69 -15.80
N ARG A 117 15.76 37.86 -15.44
CA ARG A 117 14.31 38.04 -15.26
C ARG A 117 13.50 37.78 -16.52
N ASP A 118 14.00 38.21 -17.68
CA ASP A 118 13.30 37.98 -18.95
C ASP A 118 13.16 36.48 -19.25
N GLN A 119 14.25 35.72 -19.10
CA GLN A 119 14.23 34.27 -19.32
C GLN A 119 13.36 33.54 -18.28
N VAL A 120 13.47 33.91 -17.00
CA VAL A 120 12.68 33.30 -15.92
C VAL A 120 11.17 33.58 -16.09
N ASP A 121 10.80 34.79 -16.52
CA ASP A 121 9.40 35.15 -16.73
C ASP A 121 8.83 34.52 -18.02
N ARG A 122 9.65 34.28 -19.05
CA ARG A 122 9.24 33.56 -20.27
C ARG A 122 9.17 32.05 -20.11
N ALA A 123 9.92 31.45 -19.17
CA ALA A 123 9.85 30.02 -18.90
C ALA A 123 8.41 29.59 -18.57
N GLN A 124 7.87 28.65 -19.35
CA GLN A 124 6.51 28.15 -19.17
C GLN A 124 6.55 26.78 -18.51
N PRO A 125 5.87 26.59 -17.36
CA PRO A 125 5.75 25.28 -16.74
C PRO A 125 5.19 24.26 -17.72
N VAL A 126 5.72 23.04 -17.69
CA VAL A 126 5.11 21.91 -18.41
C VAL A 126 3.83 21.54 -17.65
N ARG A 127 2.68 22.01 -18.14
CA ARG A 127 1.35 21.67 -17.61
C ARG A 127 0.81 20.38 -18.25
N GLU A 128 -0.15 19.72 -17.59
CA GLU A 128 -0.84 18.50 -18.07
C GLU A 128 -1.34 18.61 -19.51
N ASP A 129 -1.74 19.82 -19.92
CA ASP A 129 -2.22 20.18 -21.25
C ASP A 129 -1.12 20.15 -22.34
N ASN A 130 0.15 20.10 -21.96
CA ASN A 130 1.34 20.01 -22.82
C ASN A 130 2.28 18.84 -22.42
N LEU A 131 1.80 17.88 -21.63
CA LEU A 131 2.51 16.61 -21.49
C LEU A 131 2.62 15.98 -22.88
N ASN A 132 3.86 15.79 -23.35
CA ASN A 132 4.08 14.86 -24.44
C ASN A 132 3.51 13.51 -23.99
N PRO A 133 2.49 12.93 -24.65
CA PRO A 133 1.88 11.66 -24.26
C PRO A 133 2.83 10.44 -24.37
N LEU A 134 4.14 10.67 -24.47
CA LEU A 134 5.20 9.68 -24.61
C LEU A 134 6.02 9.43 -23.32
N THR A 135 5.77 10.12 -22.20
CA THR A 135 6.44 9.79 -20.91
C THR A 135 5.54 9.09 -19.89
N PHE A 136 4.21 9.21 -20.03
CA PHE A 136 3.25 8.41 -19.28
C PHE A 136 2.55 7.45 -20.22
N ASP A 137 3.04 6.20 -20.27
CA ASP A 137 2.23 5.14 -20.86
C ASP A 137 1.07 4.84 -19.91
N SER A 138 -0.14 5.25 -20.32
CA SER A 138 -1.37 4.97 -19.57
C SER A 138 -1.56 3.47 -19.26
N LEU A 139 -0.92 2.58 -20.04
CA LEU A 139 -0.92 1.14 -19.79
C LEU A 139 -0.19 0.74 -18.50
N TYR A 140 0.64 1.61 -17.91
CA TYR A 140 1.18 1.39 -16.56
C TYR A 140 0.10 1.46 -15.47
N CYS A 141 -0.94 2.26 -15.67
CA CYS A 141 -2.06 2.39 -14.74
C CYS A 141 -3.26 1.53 -15.14
N ILE A 142 -3.62 1.53 -16.42
CA ILE A 142 -4.79 0.83 -16.96
C ILE A 142 -4.31 -0.10 -18.07
N ARG A 143 -4.03 -1.36 -17.71
CA ARG A 143 -3.54 -2.38 -18.64
C ARG A 143 -4.66 -2.84 -19.58
N GLU A 144 -4.28 -3.20 -20.80
CA GLU A 144 -5.17 -3.93 -21.70
C GLU A 144 -5.55 -5.29 -21.11
N VAL A 145 -6.68 -5.86 -21.54
CA VAL A 145 -7.11 -7.21 -21.12
C VAL A 145 -6.03 -8.27 -21.39
N SER A 146 -5.29 -8.14 -22.49
CA SER A 146 -4.19 -9.02 -22.90
C SER A 146 -3.01 -9.04 -21.91
N SER A 147 -2.81 -7.94 -21.17
CA SER A 147 -1.67 -7.71 -20.27
C SER A 147 -2.10 -7.44 -18.83
N ALA A 148 -3.37 -7.67 -18.49
CA ALA A 148 -3.93 -7.45 -17.17
C ALA A 148 -3.16 -8.22 -16.09
N TYR A 149 -3.08 -7.65 -14.88
CA TYR A 149 -2.38 -8.27 -13.74
C TYR A 149 -2.93 -9.67 -13.40
N SER A 150 -4.22 -9.90 -13.65
CA SER A 150 -4.90 -11.17 -13.50
C SER A 150 -6.03 -11.27 -14.54
N LYS A 151 -6.34 -12.49 -14.97
CA LYS A 151 -7.51 -12.78 -15.82
C LYS A 151 -8.84 -12.69 -15.06
N GLU A 152 -8.77 -12.83 -13.74
CA GLU A 152 -9.92 -12.76 -12.84
C GLU A 152 -9.83 -11.53 -11.94
N GLY A 153 -10.97 -11.07 -11.42
CA GLY A 153 -11.03 -9.96 -10.48
C GLY A 153 -10.24 -10.23 -9.19
N GLY A 154 -9.81 -9.15 -8.52
CA GLY A 154 -8.98 -9.23 -7.31
C GLY A 154 -9.71 -9.65 -6.03
N LEU A 155 -10.98 -10.06 -6.13
CA LEU A 155 -11.82 -10.54 -5.05
C LEU A 155 -12.47 -11.87 -5.47
N THR A 156 -12.40 -12.86 -4.58
CA THR A 156 -13.02 -14.18 -4.79
C THR A 156 -13.85 -14.56 -3.57
N ILE A 157 -14.96 -15.24 -3.83
CA ILE A 157 -15.79 -15.86 -2.79
C ILE A 157 -15.36 -17.32 -2.63
N LEU A 158 -15.06 -17.73 -1.40
CA LEU A 158 -14.77 -19.12 -1.03
C LEU A 158 -16.01 -19.74 -0.39
N TYR A 159 -16.28 -20.99 -0.72
CA TYR A 159 -17.36 -21.80 -0.11
C TYR A 159 -16.78 -23.09 0.46
N GLY A 160 -17.54 -23.78 1.31
CA GLY A 160 -17.16 -25.10 1.82
C GLY A 160 -17.77 -25.35 3.17
N ASN A 161 -17.41 -26.46 3.83
CA ASN A 161 -18.01 -26.80 5.12
C ASN A 161 -17.69 -25.79 6.23
N LEU A 162 -16.61 -24.98 6.09
CA LEU A 162 -16.28 -23.92 7.04
C LEU A 162 -16.98 -22.59 6.72
N SER A 163 -17.42 -22.38 5.48
CA SER A 163 -18.07 -21.15 4.99
C SER A 163 -19.25 -21.48 4.06
N PRO A 164 -20.32 -22.12 4.56
CA PRO A 164 -21.40 -22.60 3.70
C PRO A 164 -22.19 -21.48 3.01
N GLU A 165 -22.21 -20.27 3.58
CA GLU A 165 -22.83 -19.08 2.97
C GLU A 165 -21.82 -18.18 2.25
N GLY A 166 -20.53 -18.55 2.30
CA GLY A 166 -19.44 -17.85 1.65
C GLY A 166 -18.49 -17.14 2.62
N ALA A 167 -17.30 -16.84 2.10
CA ALA A 167 -16.27 -16.01 2.70
C ALA A 167 -15.55 -15.22 1.61
N VAL A 168 -14.92 -14.09 1.96
CA VAL A 168 -14.30 -13.18 0.98
C VAL A 168 -12.79 -13.19 1.14
N VAL A 169 -12.07 -13.33 0.02
CA VAL A 169 -10.62 -13.15 -0.04
C VAL A 169 -10.23 -12.17 -1.16
N LYS A 170 -9.26 -11.30 -0.87
CA LYS A 170 -8.66 -10.39 -1.86
C LYS A 170 -7.50 -11.10 -2.57
N THR A 171 -7.82 -11.88 -3.59
CA THR A 171 -6.85 -12.68 -4.37
C THR A 171 -5.71 -11.86 -4.97
N ALA A 172 -5.95 -10.60 -5.33
CA ALA A 172 -4.91 -9.70 -5.83
C ALA A 172 -3.79 -9.41 -4.81
N GLY A 173 -4.03 -9.64 -3.51
CA GLY A 173 -3.04 -9.47 -2.46
C GLY A 173 -2.38 -10.77 -1.99
N VAL A 174 -2.75 -11.93 -2.55
CA VAL A 174 -2.27 -13.24 -2.08
C VAL A 174 -1.01 -13.65 -2.86
N ASP A 175 0.07 -13.97 -2.16
CA ASP A 175 1.26 -14.55 -2.78
C ASP A 175 0.94 -15.89 -3.47
N PRO A 176 1.55 -16.21 -4.63
CA PRO A 176 1.26 -17.46 -5.36
C PRO A 176 1.41 -18.74 -4.52
N GLU A 177 2.36 -18.76 -3.59
CA GLU A 177 2.60 -19.89 -2.67
C GLU A 177 1.50 -20.09 -1.62
N MET A 178 0.69 -19.06 -1.36
CA MET A 178 -0.42 -19.07 -0.41
C MET A 178 -1.80 -19.25 -1.09
N LEU A 179 -1.85 -19.45 -2.41
CA LEU A 179 -3.11 -19.72 -3.13
C LEU A 179 -3.76 -21.03 -2.71
N VAL A 180 -2.93 -22.01 -2.34
CA VAL A 180 -3.35 -23.27 -1.74
C VAL A 180 -2.55 -23.44 -0.46
N HIS A 181 -3.22 -23.44 0.68
CA HIS A 181 -2.61 -23.54 2.00
C HIS A 181 -3.38 -24.52 2.86
N GLU A 182 -2.68 -25.38 3.58
CA GLU A 182 -3.26 -26.31 4.53
C GLU A 182 -2.46 -26.29 5.82
N GLY A 183 -3.14 -26.15 6.95
CA GLY A 183 -2.48 -25.98 8.24
C GLY A 183 -3.39 -26.14 9.45
N PRO A 184 -2.80 -26.39 10.63
CA PRO A 184 -3.56 -26.52 11.87
C PRO A 184 -4.16 -25.17 12.29
N ALA A 185 -5.39 -25.21 12.80
CA ALA A 185 -6.07 -24.03 13.32
C ALA A 185 -5.43 -23.53 14.62
N VAL A 186 -5.17 -22.22 14.70
CA VAL A 186 -4.84 -21.50 15.94
C VAL A 186 -5.96 -20.51 16.22
N ILE A 187 -6.77 -20.79 17.23
CA ILE A 187 -8.04 -20.12 17.50
C ILE A 187 -7.89 -19.01 18.55
N PHE A 188 -8.40 -17.85 18.17
CA PHE A 188 -8.53 -16.66 18.99
C PHE A 188 -9.99 -16.22 19.02
N GLU A 189 -10.44 -15.84 20.21
CA GLU A 189 -11.83 -15.44 20.47
C GLU A 189 -12.02 -13.92 20.42
N SER A 190 -10.95 -13.16 20.17
CA SER A 190 -11.00 -11.72 19.87
C SER A 190 -9.79 -11.23 19.08
N GLN A 191 -9.88 -10.03 18.48
CA GLN A 191 -8.75 -9.38 17.83
C GLN A 191 -7.56 -9.18 18.79
N GLU A 192 -7.81 -8.76 20.03
CA GLU A 192 -6.79 -8.51 21.05
C GLU A 192 -6.02 -9.79 21.36
N GLU A 193 -6.74 -10.90 21.54
CA GLU A 193 -6.13 -12.20 21.80
C GLU A 193 -5.26 -12.67 20.63
N ALA A 194 -5.76 -12.48 19.39
CA ALA A 194 -5.01 -12.79 18.18
C ALA A 194 -3.72 -11.97 18.09
N CYS A 195 -3.79 -10.67 18.40
CA CYS A 195 -2.63 -9.80 18.42
C CYS A 195 -1.57 -10.28 19.42
N ASP A 196 -1.98 -10.64 20.63
CA ASP A 196 -1.06 -11.12 21.65
C ASP A 196 -0.48 -12.51 21.30
N GLY A 197 -1.27 -13.41 20.71
CA GLY A 197 -0.78 -14.71 20.23
C GLY A 197 0.21 -14.61 19.06
N ILE A 198 -0.06 -13.74 18.09
CA ILE A 198 0.85 -13.49 16.95
C ILE A 198 2.17 -12.88 17.43
N LEU A 199 2.11 -11.94 18.38
CA LEU A 199 3.30 -11.33 18.99
C LEU A 199 4.01 -12.25 19.99
N GLY A 200 3.51 -13.48 20.19
CA GLY A 200 4.11 -14.48 21.06
C GLY A 200 4.02 -14.16 22.55
N LYS A 201 3.05 -13.34 22.97
CA LYS A 201 2.78 -13.02 24.39
C LYS A 201 1.95 -14.08 25.10
N ILE A 202 1.37 -15.03 24.37
CA ILE A 202 0.58 -16.15 24.89
C ILE A 202 1.25 -17.44 24.40
N GLU A 203 1.90 -18.19 25.31
CA GLU A 203 2.72 -19.35 24.94
C GLU A 203 1.90 -20.45 24.23
N ASP A 204 0.74 -20.80 24.76
CA ASP A 204 -0.14 -21.86 24.21
C ASP A 204 -0.83 -21.47 22.90
N LYS A 205 -0.77 -20.18 22.51
CA LYS A 205 -1.40 -19.64 21.30
C LYS A 205 -0.40 -18.91 20.41
N LYS A 206 0.88 -19.28 20.50
CA LYS A 206 1.93 -18.70 19.67
C LYS A 206 1.82 -19.22 18.24
N VAL A 207 1.70 -18.29 17.29
CA VAL A 207 1.60 -18.57 15.85
C VAL A 207 2.95 -18.96 15.26
N LYS A 208 2.96 -19.96 14.38
CA LYS A 208 4.12 -20.53 13.69
C LYS A 208 3.91 -20.60 12.18
N PRO A 209 4.98 -20.67 11.36
CA PRO A 209 4.85 -20.95 9.94
C PRO A 209 4.04 -22.22 9.68
N GLY A 210 3.10 -22.16 8.74
CA GLY A 210 2.18 -23.24 8.40
C GLY A 210 0.80 -23.11 9.04
N ASP A 211 0.66 -22.34 10.12
CA ASP A 211 -0.60 -22.25 10.86
C ASP A 211 -1.72 -21.55 10.06
N VAL A 212 -2.96 -21.85 10.43
CA VAL A 212 -4.14 -21.10 10.02
C VAL A 212 -4.72 -20.40 11.24
N VAL A 213 -4.49 -19.10 11.34
CA VAL A 213 -4.99 -18.28 12.44
C VAL A 213 -6.46 -17.98 12.23
N VAL A 214 -7.30 -18.34 13.19
CA VAL A 214 -8.74 -18.09 13.17
C VAL A 214 -9.10 -17.10 14.25
N ILE A 215 -9.69 -15.97 13.87
CA ILE A 215 -10.18 -14.93 14.76
C ILE A 215 -11.71 -14.91 14.64
N ARG A 216 -12.40 -15.42 15.66
CA ARG A 216 -13.86 -15.57 15.62
C ARG A 216 -14.58 -14.72 16.66
N TYR A 217 -15.90 -14.63 16.54
CA TYR A 217 -16.72 -13.70 17.31
C TYR A 217 -16.39 -12.23 17.02
N GLU A 218 -15.93 -11.95 15.80
CA GLU A 218 -15.70 -10.60 15.29
C GLU A 218 -16.68 -10.24 14.17
N GLY A 219 -17.64 -11.12 13.88
CA GLY A 219 -18.73 -10.90 12.92
C GLY A 219 -19.75 -9.84 13.35
N PRO A 220 -20.79 -9.61 12.52
CA PRO A 220 -21.83 -8.62 12.80
C PRO A 220 -22.46 -8.74 14.19
N ARG A 221 -22.85 -9.95 14.62
CA ARG A 221 -23.44 -10.17 15.96
C ARG A 221 -22.39 -10.42 17.03
N GLY A 222 -21.29 -11.13 16.69
CA GLY A 222 -20.26 -11.54 17.63
C GLY A 222 -19.44 -10.36 18.18
N GLY A 223 -19.04 -9.44 17.30
CA GLY A 223 -18.18 -8.30 17.63
C GLY A 223 -18.73 -7.45 18.79
N PRO A 224 -19.98 -6.93 18.72
CA PRO A 224 -20.82 -6.71 17.53
C PRO A 224 -20.32 -5.57 16.62
N GLY A 225 -20.84 -5.51 15.39
CA GLY A 225 -20.55 -4.42 14.43
C GLY A 225 -19.51 -4.74 13.37
N MET A 226 -19.00 -5.97 13.33
CA MET A 226 -18.06 -6.44 12.32
C MET A 226 -16.85 -5.51 12.17
N GLN A 227 -16.07 -5.35 13.24
CA GLN A 227 -14.97 -4.38 13.28
C GLN A 227 -13.89 -4.68 12.23
N GLU A 228 -13.24 -3.62 11.72
CA GLU A 228 -12.11 -3.77 10.79
C GLU A 228 -10.84 -4.11 11.53
N MET A 229 -10.20 -5.20 11.14
CA MET A 229 -8.97 -5.67 11.78
C MET A 229 -7.76 -5.43 10.87
N LEU A 230 -7.02 -4.35 11.14
CA LEU A 230 -5.71 -4.12 10.50
C LEU A 230 -4.56 -4.76 11.29
N ALA A 231 -4.61 -4.68 12.62
CA ALA A 231 -3.49 -5.04 13.50
C ALA A 231 -3.01 -6.49 13.34
N PRO A 232 -3.88 -7.54 13.34
CA PRO A 232 -3.42 -8.91 13.15
C PRO A 232 -2.67 -9.12 11.83
N THR A 233 -3.15 -8.51 10.74
CA THR A 233 -2.55 -8.63 9.41
C THR A 233 -1.17 -7.97 9.36
N SER A 234 -1.02 -6.79 9.98
CA SER A 234 0.25 -6.08 10.10
C SER A 234 1.27 -6.86 10.93
N TYR A 235 0.83 -7.51 12.00
CA TYR A 235 1.72 -8.30 12.86
C TYR A 235 2.19 -9.59 12.17
N ILE A 236 1.31 -10.32 11.48
CA ILE A 236 1.73 -11.48 10.67
C ILE A 236 2.81 -11.08 9.66
N LYS A 237 2.62 -9.95 8.95
CA LYS A 237 3.63 -9.44 8.02
C LYS A 237 4.92 -9.02 8.73
N GLY A 238 4.82 -8.27 9.82
CA GLY A 238 5.97 -7.79 10.61
C GLY A 238 6.80 -8.91 11.23
N MET A 239 6.16 -10.02 11.59
CA MET A 239 6.81 -11.23 12.10
C MET A 239 7.43 -12.11 11.00
N GLY A 240 7.34 -11.70 9.72
CA GLY A 240 7.84 -12.47 8.58
C GLY A 240 6.99 -13.69 8.22
N LEU A 241 5.75 -13.78 8.73
CA LEU A 241 4.87 -14.94 8.57
C LEU A 241 3.91 -14.82 7.38
N GLY A 242 3.86 -13.67 6.70
CA GLY A 242 2.87 -13.37 5.64
C GLY A 242 2.83 -14.32 4.44
N LYS A 243 3.90 -15.10 4.22
CA LYS A 243 4.04 -16.10 3.16
C LYS A 243 3.89 -17.55 3.64
N SER A 244 3.48 -17.74 4.90
CA SER A 244 3.39 -19.07 5.51
C SER A 244 2.22 -19.25 6.47
N VAL A 245 1.52 -18.18 6.83
CA VAL A 245 0.36 -18.20 7.74
C VAL A 245 -0.83 -17.57 7.05
N ALA A 246 -1.97 -18.25 7.10
CA ALA A 246 -3.26 -17.71 6.67
C ALA A 246 -4.03 -17.14 7.87
N LEU A 247 -4.88 -16.15 7.60
CA LEU A 247 -5.78 -15.53 8.57
C LEU A 247 -7.23 -15.73 8.13
N ILE A 248 -8.09 -16.20 9.02
CA ILE A 248 -9.53 -16.41 8.79
C ILE A 248 -10.32 -15.68 9.87
N THR A 249 -11.42 -15.03 9.48
CA THR A 249 -12.35 -14.41 10.43
C THR A 249 -13.79 -14.36 9.94
N ASP A 250 -14.74 -14.41 10.87
CA ASP A 250 -16.14 -14.02 10.64
C ASP A 250 -16.35 -12.50 10.63
N GLY A 251 -15.35 -11.71 11.05
CA GLY A 251 -15.27 -10.26 10.92
C GLY A 251 -14.75 -9.80 9.56
N ARG A 252 -14.06 -8.65 9.50
CA ARG A 252 -13.47 -8.11 8.27
C ARG A 252 -12.03 -7.63 8.45
N PHE A 253 -11.23 -7.82 7.41
CA PHE A 253 -9.88 -7.27 7.31
C PHE A 253 -9.86 -5.93 6.59
N SER A 254 -8.78 -5.18 6.73
CA SER A 254 -8.62 -3.88 6.11
C SER A 254 -8.39 -3.95 4.60
N GLY A 255 -8.80 -2.92 3.86
CA GLY A 255 -8.59 -2.84 2.41
C GLY A 255 -7.10 -2.85 1.99
N GLY A 256 -6.21 -2.44 2.90
CA GLY A 256 -4.75 -2.48 2.73
C GLY A 256 -4.11 -3.85 3.02
N THR A 257 -4.89 -4.84 3.45
CA THR A 257 -4.40 -6.18 3.77
C THR A 257 -3.87 -6.89 2.51
N ALA A 258 -2.74 -7.59 2.69
CA ALA A 258 -2.11 -8.50 1.74
C ALA A 258 -1.81 -9.83 2.44
N GLY A 259 -1.66 -10.91 1.67
CA GLY A 259 -1.57 -12.29 2.13
C GLY A 259 -2.93 -13.02 2.11
N ALA A 260 -2.91 -14.31 2.47
CA ALA A 260 -4.10 -15.15 2.56
C ALA A 260 -4.97 -14.79 3.78
N CYS A 261 -5.66 -13.65 3.68
CA CYS A 261 -6.57 -13.13 4.70
C CYS A 261 -8.02 -13.26 4.21
N ILE A 262 -8.77 -14.17 4.81
CA ILE A 262 -10.13 -14.53 4.46
C ILE A 262 -11.08 -13.97 5.52
N GLY A 263 -11.93 -13.01 5.14
CA GLY A 263 -12.93 -12.42 6.03
C GLY A 263 -14.34 -12.87 5.70
N HIS A 264 -15.31 -12.35 6.45
CA HIS A 264 -16.74 -12.49 6.19
C HIS A 264 -17.23 -13.94 6.19
N VAL A 265 -16.52 -14.84 6.88
CA VAL A 265 -16.92 -16.25 6.98
C VAL A 265 -18.34 -16.33 7.55
N SER A 266 -19.24 -16.87 6.74
CA SER A 266 -20.67 -16.93 7.05
C SER A 266 -21.19 -18.38 6.99
N PRO A 267 -22.06 -18.79 7.95
CA PRO A 267 -22.51 -18.05 9.12
C PRO A 267 -21.39 -17.75 10.13
N GLU A 268 -21.52 -16.65 10.87
CA GLU A 268 -20.53 -16.24 11.88
C GLU A 268 -20.55 -17.17 13.10
N ALA A 269 -19.50 -17.11 13.94
CA ALA A 269 -19.42 -17.96 15.13
C ALA A 269 -20.55 -17.69 16.13
N ALA A 270 -20.99 -16.44 16.28
CA ALA A 270 -22.09 -16.07 17.17
C ALA A 270 -23.46 -16.62 16.73
N GLU A 271 -23.61 -17.02 15.47
CA GLU A 271 -24.80 -17.67 14.92
C GLU A 271 -24.71 -19.21 14.98
N GLY A 272 -23.65 -19.76 15.57
CA GLY A 272 -23.40 -21.21 15.58
C GLY A 272 -22.86 -21.72 14.25
N GLY A 273 -22.30 -20.83 13.42
CA GLY A 273 -21.64 -21.18 12.17
C GLY A 273 -20.44 -22.13 12.40
N PRO A 274 -20.02 -22.87 11.36
CA PRO A 274 -18.92 -23.86 11.48
C PRO A 274 -17.62 -23.29 12.07
N ILE A 275 -17.28 -22.04 11.79
CA ILE A 275 -16.11 -21.34 12.38
C ILE A 275 -16.17 -21.26 13.93
N GLY A 276 -17.37 -21.26 14.52
CA GLY A 276 -17.59 -21.35 15.96
C GLY A 276 -17.41 -22.76 16.56
N LEU A 277 -17.30 -23.80 15.73
CA LEU A 277 -17.28 -25.21 16.15
C LEU A 277 -15.89 -25.84 16.06
N ILE A 278 -14.98 -25.24 15.29
CA ILE A 278 -13.63 -25.74 15.16
C ILE A 278 -12.83 -25.52 16.46
N ARG A 279 -11.81 -26.35 16.65
CA ARG A 279 -10.92 -26.42 17.81
C ARG A 279 -9.47 -26.27 17.38
N ASN A 280 -8.59 -25.86 18.29
CA ASN A 280 -7.15 -25.76 18.01
C ASN A 280 -6.62 -27.09 17.47
N GLY A 281 -5.78 -27.01 16.44
CA GLY A 281 -5.18 -28.18 15.79
C GLY A 281 -6.05 -28.87 14.73
N ASP A 282 -7.34 -28.51 14.59
CA ASP A 282 -8.13 -28.98 13.45
C ASP A 282 -7.47 -28.51 12.14
N MET A 283 -7.33 -29.39 11.16
CA MET A 283 -6.69 -29.04 9.88
C MET A 283 -7.65 -28.24 8.99
N ILE A 284 -7.24 -27.04 8.57
CA ILE A 284 -7.99 -26.19 7.65
C ILE A 284 -7.30 -26.20 6.28
N SER A 285 -8.09 -26.37 5.23
CA SER A 285 -7.65 -26.39 3.84
C SER A 285 -8.26 -25.21 3.09
N ILE A 286 -7.39 -24.37 2.54
CA ILE A 286 -7.72 -23.18 1.78
C ILE A 286 -7.27 -23.42 0.35
N ASP A 287 -8.21 -23.42 -0.58
CA ASP A 287 -7.94 -23.59 -2.01
C ASP A 287 -8.67 -22.48 -2.77
N ILE A 288 -7.95 -21.36 -2.94
CA ILE A 288 -8.47 -20.16 -3.59
C ILE A 288 -8.80 -20.42 -5.07
N PRO A 289 -7.94 -21.10 -5.86
CA PRO A 289 -8.25 -21.44 -7.26
C PRO A 289 -9.56 -22.22 -7.42
N ASN A 290 -9.83 -23.19 -6.54
CA ASN A 290 -11.07 -23.96 -6.57
C ASN A 290 -12.21 -23.35 -5.75
N LYS A 291 -12.00 -22.15 -5.17
CA LYS A 291 -12.99 -21.42 -4.36
C LYS A 291 -13.47 -22.22 -3.14
N LYS A 292 -12.57 -22.96 -2.51
CA LYS A 292 -12.87 -23.83 -1.37
C LYS A 292 -12.24 -23.36 -0.07
N LEU A 293 -13.03 -23.42 1.00
CA LEU A 293 -12.57 -23.24 2.38
C LEU A 293 -13.19 -24.33 3.26
N GLU A 294 -12.36 -25.25 3.71
CA GLU A 294 -12.79 -26.47 4.40
C GLU A 294 -12.03 -26.70 5.72
N VAL A 295 -12.69 -27.33 6.68
CA VAL A 295 -12.05 -27.95 7.84
C VAL A 295 -12.12 -29.47 7.69
N LYS A 296 -11.01 -30.18 7.92
CA LYS A 296 -10.90 -31.65 7.83
C LYS A 296 -11.38 -32.33 9.11
N VAL A 297 -12.60 -31.97 9.53
CA VAL A 297 -13.34 -32.60 10.62
C VAL A 297 -14.58 -33.24 10.00
N SER A 298 -14.94 -34.45 10.45
CA SER A 298 -16.09 -35.16 9.90
C SER A 298 -17.40 -34.43 10.23
N ASP A 299 -18.40 -34.57 9.36
CA ASP A 299 -19.72 -33.97 9.58
C ASP A 299 -20.36 -34.45 10.90
N ALA A 300 -20.13 -35.71 11.28
CA ALA A 300 -20.62 -36.27 12.54
C ALA A 300 -19.98 -35.59 13.76
N GLU A 301 -18.67 -35.32 13.73
CA GLU A 301 -17.98 -34.60 14.79
C GLU A 301 -18.43 -33.13 14.83
N LEU A 302 -18.54 -32.45 13.70
CA LEU A 302 -19.07 -31.08 13.65
C LEU A 302 -20.51 -31.00 14.17
N ALA A 303 -21.35 -31.98 13.85
CA ALA A 303 -22.72 -32.08 14.38
C ALA A 303 -22.74 -32.29 15.90
N SER A 304 -21.85 -33.15 16.43
CA SER A 304 -21.70 -33.34 17.88
C SER A 304 -21.27 -32.04 18.57
N ARG A 305 -20.25 -31.36 18.04
CA ARG A 305 -19.79 -30.07 18.55
C ARG A 305 -20.86 -28.99 18.48
N ARG A 306 -21.69 -28.99 17.42
CA ARG A 306 -22.85 -28.10 17.30
C ARG A 306 -23.91 -28.37 18.35
N ALA A 307 -24.16 -29.63 18.71
CA ALA A 307 -25.11 -29.97 19.77
C ALA A 307 -24.63 -29.52 21.17
N GLU A 308 -23.32 -29.46 21.39
CA GLU A 308 -22.70 -28.95 22.61
C GLU A 308 -22.53 -27.42 22.62
N TRP A 309 -22.63 -26.79 21.45
CA TRP A 309 -22.36 -25.37 21.31
C TRP A 309 -23.44 -24.53 21.99
N THR A 310 -22.97 -23.54 22.76
CA THR A 310 -23.82 -22.53 23.39
C THR A 310 -23.39 -21.15 22.93
N PRO A 311 -24.32 -20.27 22.54
CA PRO A 311 -23.98 -18.91 22.16
C PRO A 311 -23.23 -18.21 23.31
N PRO A 312 -22.08 -17.57 23.07
CA PRO A 312 -21.39 -16.82 24.10
C PRO A 312 -22.24 -15.64 24.57
N ALA A 313 -21.98 -15.18 25.79
CA ALA A 313 -22.60 -13.96 26.29
C ALA A 313 -22.23 -12.78 25.38
N ALA A 314 -23.23 -11.96 25.03
CA ALA A 314 -23.01 -10.77 24.22
C ALA A 314 -22.02 -9.82 24.93
N ARG A 315 -20.92 -9.48 24.25
CA ARG A 315 -19.91 -8.52 24.78
C ARG A 315 -20.53 -7.16 25.09
N MET A 316 -21.50 -6.73 24.28
CA MET A 316 -22.31 -5.53 24.50
C MET A 316 -23.77 -5.81 24.11
N ASN A 317 -24.68 -5.70 25.08
CA ASN A 317 -26.11 -5.97 24.89
C ASN A 317 -27.02 -4.75 25.12
N PHE A 318 -26.43 -3.55 25.21
CA PHE A 318 -27.13 -2.28 25.48
C PHE A 318 -26.84 -1.22 24.41
N GLY A 319 -27.61 -0.13 24.44
CA GLY A 319 -27.43 1.00 23.52
C GLY A 319 -27.60 0.63 22.04
N TRP A 320 -26.84 1.30 21.17
CA TRP A 320 -26.89 1.10 19.72
C TRP A 320 -26.37 -0.28 19.29
N LEU A 321 -25.29 -0.77 19.91
CA LEU A 321 -24.72 -2.07 19.57
C LEU A 321 -25.63 -3.24 19.99
N GLY A 322 -26.32 -3.12 21.13
CA GLY A 322 -27.35 -4.09 21.52
C GLY A 322 -28.56 -4.11 20.56
N ARG A 323 -28.94 -2.97 19.99
CA ARG A 323 -29.97 -2.91 18.93
C ARG A 323 -29.45 -3.53 17.63
N TYR A 324 -28.25 -3.16 17.20
CA TYR A 324 -27.58 -3.69 16.02
C TYR A 324 -27.50 -5.22 16.07
N GLN A 325 -26.96 -5.79 17.16
CA GLN A 325 -26.80 -7.23 17.33
C GLN A 325 -28.12 -8.02 17.18
N LYS A 326 -29.25 -7.45 17.63
CA LYS A 326 -30.56 -8.11 17.52
C LYS A 326 -31.11 -8.10 16.09
N MET A 327 -30.82 -7.05 15.33
CA MET A 327 -31.44 -6.78 14.04
C MET A 327 -30.56 -7.14 12.84
N VAL A 328 -29.25 -7.21 13.03
CA VAL A 328 -28.32 -7.37 11.91
C VAL A 328 -28.38 -8.77 11.33
N THR A 329 -28.39 -8.88 10.00
CA THR A 329 -28.12 -10.14 9.29
C THR A 329 -26.63 -10.45 9.28
N ASN A 330 -26.22 -11.66 8.95
CA ASN A 330 -24.79 -11.96 8.79
C ASN A 330 -24.16 -11.27 7.56
N ALA A 331 -22.84 -11.46 7.40
CA ALA A 331 -22.06 -10.82 6.37
C ALA A 331 -22.46 -11.24 4.93
N ALA A 332 -22.84 -12.51 4.71
CA ALA A 332 -23.30 -12.99 3.40
C ALA A 332 -24.57 -12.27 2.90
N ARG A 333 -25.37 -11.73 3.82
CA ARG A 333 -26.56 -10.92 3.53
C ARG A 333 -26.30 -9.40 3.55
N GLY A 334 -25.03 -9.00 3.62
CA GLY A 334 -24.61 -7.60 3.59
C GLY A 334 -24.70 -6.88 4.93
N ALA A 335 -24.84 -7.60 6.05
CA ALA A 335 -24.96 -7.05 7.40
C ALA A 335 -26.03 -5.93 7.51
N ILE A 336 -27.13 -6.07 6.78
CA ILE A 336 -28.25 -5.13 6.83
C ILE A 336 -29.04 -5.30 8.13
N LEU A 337 -29.75 -4.26 8.54
CA LEU A 337 -30.68 -4.34 9.66
C LEU A 337 -32.03 -4.84 9.15
N GLN A 338 -32.48 -5.96 9.68
CA GLN A 338 -33.78 -6.54 9.41
C GLN A 338 -34.52 -6.74 10.74
N LEU A 339 -35.75 -6.23 10.80
CA LEU A 339 -36.71 -6.62 11.84
C LEU A 339 -37.50 -7.79 11.26
N ASP A 340 -37.73 -8.82 12.06
CA ASP A 340 -38.59 -9.95 11.69
C ASP A 340 -40.01 -9.50 11.32
#